data_AF-A0A3M2B7H4-F1
#
_entry.id   AF-A0A3M2B7H4-F1
#
_cell.length_a   1.000
_cell.length_b   1.000
_cell.length_c   1.000
_cell.angle_alpha   90.00
_cell.angle_beta   90.00
_cell.angle_gamma   90.00
#
_symmetry.space_group_name_H-M   'P 1'
#
loop_
_entity.id
_entity.type
_entity.pdbx_description
1 polymer ?
#
loop_
_entity_poly.entity_id
_entity_poly.type
_entity_poly.pdbx_seq_one_letter_code
_entity_poly.pdbx_strand_id
1 'polypeptide(L)'
;HFPGIEGNIEDWDVLNEITTNRDLEFALAGKPGYPTGREIYAETFQKMAEEDPGAGLWINDYITIGQGNTDGELYDRLKQFIQELLDAGAPLDGIGFQGHIGLFPTSIYDVQAVLDDFHTSFGKKARITEYDTDPAMDDSLAATYLRDFMTMVFSHPSTDGFLMWGFWDGAHWHNNAPLFNQDWSLKPAGQTFLDLVFNEWWTNENGITNANGKWSTDGFKGRYKVIVDCGNGNILTDTIQLTEDMTFVKSGDELVKTSENLHAREISLFPNPASHTLNITSPYPITSVRVFNSRGQLVLERGEAPLPIRALPPGRYTVEIRTTHGQVLKDFVKMD
;
A
#
# COMPACT_ATOMS: atom_id res chain seq x y z
N HIS A 1 2.84 10.53 27.63
CA HIS A 1 3.28 10.93 26.28
C HIS A 1 4.68 11.51 26.25
N PHE A 2 5.56 10.99 25.39
CA PHE A 2 6.84 11.64 25.07
C PHE A 2 6.52 12.95 24.31
N PRO A 3 7.01 14.13 24.75
CA PRO A 3 6.58 15.44 24.23
C PRO A 3 6.87 15.78 22.74
N GLY A 4 7.09 14.79 21.86
CA GLY A 4 7.42 15.00 20.45
C GLY A 4 6.76 14.05 19.45
N ILE A 5 5.95 13.10 19.91
CA ILE A 5 5.26 12.11 19.04
C ILE A 5 3.74 12.14 19.20
N GLU A 6 3.22 12.96 20.11
CA GLU A 6 1.78 13.15 20.31
C GLU A 6 1.12 13.64 19.00
N GLY A 7 0.08 12.96 18.56
CA GLY A 7 -0.60 13.22 17.29
C GLY A 7 0.15 12.75 16.02
N ASN A 8 1.30 12.08 16.16
CA ASN A 8 2.03 11.46 15.05
C ASN A 8 1.96 9.91 15.06
N ILE A 9 1.27 9.33 16.04
CA ILE A 9 1.01 7.89 16.12
C ILE A 9 -0.42 7.68 15.65
N GLU A 10 -0.58 6.99 14.53
CA GLU A 10 -1.90 6.71 13.96
C GLU A 10 -2.52 5.46 14.58
N ASP A 11 -1.72 4.49 15.02
CA ASP A 11 -2.19 3.19 15.48
C ASP A 11 -1.29 2.57 16.55
N TRP A 12 -1.89 1.73 17.39
CA TRP A 12 -1.22 0.91 18.40
C TRP A 12 -1.64 -0.55 18.33
N ASP A 13 -0.66 -1.46 18.29
CA ASP A 13 -0.87 -2.84 18.68
C ASP A 13 -0.91 -2.90 20.21
N VAL A 14 -2.11 -2.76 20.77
CA VAL A 14 -2.34 -2.67 22.22
C VAL A 14 -2.01 -3.99 22.90
N LEU A 15 -2.36 -5.10 22.26
CA LEU A 15 -2.04 -6.45 22.70
C LEU A 15 -1.33 -7.19 21.58
N ASN A 16 -0.19 -7.79 21.89
CA ASN A 16 0.61 -8.55 20.95
C ASN A 16 0.76 -9.99 21.43
N GLU A 17 0.45 -10.95 20.55
CA GLU A 17 0.71 -12.39 20.72
C GLU A 17 0.11 -13.02 21.99
N ILE A 18 -1.01 -12.48 22.48
CA ILE A 18 -1.65 -12.96 23.71
C ILE A 18 -2.19 -14.39 23.58
N THR A 19 -2.31 -14.92 22.37
CA THR A 19 -2.77 -16.31 22.13
C THR A 19 -1.80 -17.33 22.71
N THR A 20 -0.50 -17.03 22.69
CA THR A 20 0.57 -17.89 23.21
C THR A 20 1.27 -17.30 24.42
N ASN A 21 1.42 -15.98 24.52
CA ASN A 21 2.07 -15.29 25.64
C ASN A 21 1.07 -14.87 26.71
N ARG A 22 0.82 -15.76 27.69
CA ARG A 22 -0.28 -15.64 28.66
C ARG A 22 0.14 -15.35 30.10
N ASP A 23 1.40 -14.96 30.31
CA ASP A 23 1.94 -14.73 31.65
C ASP A 23 1.17 -13.66 32.43
N LEU A 24 0.74 -12.58 31.76
CA LEU A 24 -0.02 -11.50 32.40
C LEU A 24 -1.40 -11.97 32.86
N GLU A 25 -2.14 -12.67 31.99
CA GLU A 25 -3.41 -13.30 32.34
C GLU A 25 -3.24 -14.23 33.56
N PHE A 26 -2.28 -15.16 33.49
CA PHE A 26 -2.09 -16.13 34.57
C PHE A 26 -1.65 -15.48 35.88
N ALA A 27 -0.89 -14.39 35.82
CA ALA A 27 -0.51 -13.63 37.01
C ALA A 27 -1.70 -12.93 37.69
N LEU A 28 -2.78 -12.65 36.96
CA LEU A 28 -3.97 -11.96 37.48
C LEU A 28 -5.14 -12.89 37.79
N ALA A 29 -5.19 -14.07 37.18
CA ALA A 29 -6.28 -15.03 37.34
C ALA A 29 -6.62 -15.32 38.81
N GLY A 30 -7.91 -15.20 39.13
CA GLY A 30 -8.45 -15.44 40.48
C GLY A 30 -8.25 -14.29 41.47
N LYS A 31 -7.62 -13.18 41.08
CA LYS A 31 -7.53 -11.98 41.93
C LYS A 31 -8.87 -11.21 41.93
N PRO A 32 -9.14 -10.39 42.97
CA PRO A 32 -10.34 -9.54 42.97
C PRO A 32 -10.38 -8.65 41.72
N GLY A 33 -11.50 -8.70 40.98
CA GLY A 33 -11.66 -8.00 39.70
C GLY A 33 -11.19 -8.78 38.46
N TYR A 34 -10.40 -9.84 38.64
CA TYR A 34 -9.82 -10.64 37.55
C TYR A 34 -10.14 -12.14 37.69
N PRO A 35 -11.41 -12.57 37.59
CA PRO A 35 -11.77 -13.99 37.67
C PRO A 35 -10.96 -14.87 36.73
N THR A 36 -10.78 -14.43 35.47
CA THR A 36 -10.01 -15.17 34.46
C THR A 36 -8.59 -14.66 34.31
N GLY A 37 -8.33 -13.41 34.69
CA GLY A 37 -7.08 -12.72 34.42
C GLY A 37 -7.09 -11.94 33.10
N ARG A 38 -7.99 -12.27 32.17
CA ARG A 38 -8.10 -11.64 30.84
C ARG A 38 -8.86 -10.34 30.84
N GLU A 39 -9.51 -10.00 31.95
CA GLU A 39 -10.19 -8.71 32.11
C GLU A 39 -9.19 -7.54 31.91
N ILE A 40 -7.91 -7.75 32.23
CA ILE A 40 -6.82 -6.79 31.99
C ILE A 40 -6.67 -6.40 30.52
N TYR A 41 -7.00 -7.29 29.58
CA TYR A 41 -6.88 -7.04 28.16
C TYR A 41 -7.86 -5.95 27.72
N ALA A 42 -9.13 -6.06 28.11
CA ALA A 42 -10.13 -5.03 27.83
C ALA A 42 -9.84 -3.72 28.56
N GLU A 43 -9.38 -3.79 29.82
CA GLU A 43 -8.95 -2.61 30.58
C GLU A 43 -7.79 -1.87 29.90
N THR A 44 -6.85 -2.59 29.29
CA THR A 44 -5.71 -1.98 28.58
C THR A 44 -6.19 -1.21 27.34
N PHE A 45 -7.13 -1.76 26.57
CA PHE A 45 -7.75 -1.06 25.44
C PHE A 45 -8.51 0.20 25.89
N GLN A 46 -9.31 0.10 26.95
CA GLN A 46 -10.01 1.26 27.51
C GLN A 46 -9.02 2.34 27.94
N LYS A 47 -7.93 1.94 28.60
CA LYS A 47 -6.90 2.87 29.03
C LYS A 47 -6.19 3.54 27.86
N MET A 48 -5.88 2.80 26.80
CA MET A 48 -5.27 3.38 25.60
C MET A 48 -6.20 4.39 24.92
N ALA A 49 -7.50 4.10 24.83
CA ALA A 49 -8.47 5.04 24.27
C ALA A 49 -8.64 6.32 25.12
N GLU A 50 -8.42 6.26 26.44
CA GLU A 50 -8.39 7.46 27.28
C GLU A 50 -7.13 8.31 27.04
N GLU A 51 -5.97 7.66 26.88
CA GLU A 51 -4.68 8.32 26.76
C GLU A 51 -4.41 8.84 25.34
N ASP A 52 -4.89 8.14 24.32
CA ASP A 52 -4.74 8.53 22.90
C ASP A 52 -6.05 8.26 22.12
N PRO A 53 -7.08 9.12 22.28
CA PRO A 53 -8.40 8.91 21.66
C PRO A 53 -8.41 8.97 20.12
N GLY A 54 -7.30 9.40 19.50
CA GLY A 54 -7.17 9.54 18.06
C GLY A 54 -6.49 8.38 17.36
N ALA A 55 -5.82 7.49 18.10
CA ALA A 55 -5.12 6.35 17.55
C ALA A 55 -6.08 5.16 17.33
N GLY A 56 -5.88 4.44 16.23
CA GLY A 56 -6.52 3.14 16.04
C GLY A 56 -5.93 2.09 16.97
N LEU A 57 -6.77 1.27 17.57
CA LEU A 57 -6.37 0.28 18.56
C LEU A 57 -6.53 -1.15 18.02
N TRP A 58 -5.44 -1.90 18.04
CA TRP A 58 -5.31 -3.19 17.36
C TRP A 58 -4.87 -4.29 18.32
N ILE A 59 -5.28 -5.51 18.02
CA ILE A 59 -4.63 -6.73 18.50
C ILE A 59 -3.78 -7.29 17.37
N ASN A 60 -2.57 -7.76 17.65
CA ASN A 60 -1.64 -8.30 16.66
C ASN A 60 -1.16 -9.70 17.05
N ASP A 61 -1.18 -10.65 16.11
CA ASP A 61 -0.82 -12.05 16.40
C ASP A 61 -0.33 -12.81 15.14
N TYR A 62 0.53 -13.82 15.33
CA TYR A 62 1.10 -14.64 14.25
C TYR A 62 0.33 -15.94 13.97
N ILE A 63 -0.63 -16.31 14.82
CA ILE A 63 -1.21 -17.66 14.84
C ILE A 63 -1.94 -18.04 13.54
N THR A 64 -2.42 -17.11 12.74
CA THR A 64 -3.23 -17.44 11.55
C THR A 64 -2.37 -17.58 10.30
N ILE A 65 -2.23 -16.52 9.52
CA ILE A 65 -1.58 -16.48 8.20
C ILE A 65 -0.13 -16.96 8.28
N GLY A 66 0.64 -16.46 9.25
CA GLY A 66 2.06 -16.77 9.41
C GLY A 66 2.33 -18.25 9.71
N GLN A 67 1.44 -18.89 10.49
CA GLN A 67 1.55 -20.33 10.81
C GLN A 67 0.73 -21.24 9.91
N GLY A 68 -0.06 -20.69 9.00
CA GLY A 68 -0.95 -21.45 8.12
C GLY A 68 -2.10 -22.13 8.85
N ASN A 69 -2.52 -21.62 10.01
CA ASN A 69 -3.69 -22.14 10.70
C ASN A 69 -4.96 -21.51 10.15
N THR A 70 -5.91 -22.36 9.75
CA THR A 70 -7.29 -21.99 9.40
C THR A 70 -8.31 -22.53 10.41
N ASP A 71 -7.86 -23.38 11.34
CA ASP A 71 -8.63 -23.98 12.42
C ASP A 71 -7.69 -24.40 13.58
N GLY A 72 -8.26 -25.05 14.60
CA GLY A 72 -7.51 -25.66 15.70
C GLY A 72 -7.42 -24.79 16.95
N GLU A 73 -6.81 -25.34 18.00
CA GLU A 73 -6.90 -24.77 19.35
C GLU A 73 -6.39 -23.32 19.45
N LEU A 74 -5.27 -23.00 18.79
CA LEU A 74 -4.72 -21.65 18.84
C LEU A 74 -5.56 -20.66 18.03
N TYR A 75 -6.08 -21.09 16.87
CA TYR A 75 -6.98 -20.30 16.04
C TYR A 75 -8.28 -19.98 16.80
N ASP A 76 -8.90 -21.01 17.40
CA ASP A 76 -10.11 -20.88 18.21
C ASP A 76 -9.88 -20.00 19.43
N ARG A 77 -8.70 -20.11 20.07
CA ARG A 77 -8.34 -19.27 21.23
C ARG A 77 -8.18 -17.80 20.84
N LEU A 78 -7.51 -17.49 19.73
CA LEU A 78 -7.39 -16.10 19.26
C LEU A 78 -8.79 -15.51 19.01
N LYS A 79 -9.66 -16.27 18.33
CA LYS A 79 -11.05 -15.86 18.10
C LYS A 79 -11.82 -15.66 19.41
N GLN A 80 -11.65 -16.56 20.38
CA GLN A 80 -12.25 -16.42 21.70
C GLN A 80 -11.79 -15.13 22.39
N PHE A 81 -10.49 -14.84 22.41
CA PHE A 81 -9.95 -13.65 23.07
C PHE A 81 -10.44 -12.35 22.41
N ILE A 82 -10.54 -12.34 21.08
CA ILE A 82 -11.13 -11.21 20.35
C ILE A 82 -12.61 -11.05 20.71
N GLN A 83 -13.38 -12.13 20.75
CA GLN A 83 -14.79 -12.06 21.14
C GLN A 83 -14.96 -11.54 22.58
N GLU A 84 -14.13 -12.00 23.52
CA GLU A 84 -14.16 -11.54 24.90
C GLU A 84 -13.83 -10.04 25.03
N LEU A 85 -12.91 -9.52 24.22
CA LEU A 85 -12.62 -8.08 24.15
C LEU A 85 -13.86 -7.28 23.67
N LEU A 86 -14.52 -7.76 22.63
CA LEU A 86 -15.72 -7.12 22.08
C LEU A 86 -16.88 -7.15 23.08
N ASP A 87 -17.11 -8.29 23.72
CA ASP A 87 -18.16 -8.48 24.72
C ASP A 87 -17.93 -7.59 25.96
N ALA A 88 -16.67 -7.35 26.32
CA ALA A 88 -16.26 -6.45 27.38
C ALA A 88 -16.29 -4.95 26.98
N GLY A 89 -16.64 -4.64 25.72
CA GLY A 89 -16.73 -3.26 25.23
C GLY A 89 -15.37 -2.60 24.98
N ALA A 90 -14.32 -3.36 24.71
CA ALA A 90 -13.02 -2.81 24.32
C ALA A 90 -13.16 -2.03 22.99
N PRO A 91 -12.58 -0.82 22.88
CA PRO A 91 -12.52 -0.05 21.63
C PRO A 91 -11.52 -0.67 20.64
N LEU A 92 -11.81 -1.87 20.14
CA LEU A 92 -11.00 -2.58 19.16
C LEU A 92 -11.36 -2.14 17.74
N ASP A 93 -10.45 -1.47 17.04
CA ASP A 93 -10.66 -0.99 15.67
C ASP A 93 -10.33 -2.06 14.62
N GLY A 94 -9.30 -2.88 14.90
CA GLY A 94 -8.82 -3.83 13.93
C GLY A 94 -7.97 -4.97 14.48
N ILE A 95 -7.66 -5.89 13.60
CA ILE A 95 -6.93 -7.13 13.87
C ILE A 95 -5.72 -7.17 12.94
N GLY A 96 -4.54 -7.18 13.54
CA GLY A 96 -3.25 -7.35 12.90
C GLY A 96 -2.92 -8.83 12.74
N PHE A 97 -2.51 -9.19 11.54
CA PHE A 97 -1.99 -10.49 11.17
C PHE A 97 -0.52 -10.31 10.82
N GLN A 98 0.40 -10.80 11.66
CA GLN A 98 1.83 -10.55 11.50
C GLN A 98 2.30 -10.92 10.09
N GLY A 99 2.01 -12.14 9.64
CA GLY A 99 2.32 -12.54 8.27
C GLY A 99 3.80 -12.88 8.05
N HIS A 100 4.50 -13.35 9.09
CA HIS A 100 5.78 -14.04 8.95
C HIS A 100 5.58 -15.37 8.21
N ILE A 101 5.91 -15.41 6.92
CA ILE A 101 5.59 -16.56 6.06
C ILE A 101 6.70 -17.61 6.16
N GLY A 102 6.35 -18.80 6.65
CA GLY A 102 7.28 -19.93 6.72
C GLY A 102 7.72 -20.48 5.35
N LEU A 103 8.72 -21.37 5.36
CA LEU A 103 9.27 -22.03 4.16
C LEU A 103 8.20 -22.69 3.26
N PHE A 104 7.14 -23.21 3.88
CA PHE A 104 5.96 -23.72 3.19
C PHE A 104 4.86 -22.67 3.33
N PRO A 105 4.72 -21.77 2.33
CA PRO A 105 3.84 -20.62 2.47
C PRO A 105 2.37 -21.06 2.52
N THR A 106 1.59 -20.42 3.40
CA THR A 106 0.13 -20.58 3.49
C THR A 106 -0.50 -20.32 2.13
N SER A 107 -1.40 -21.19 1.67
CA SER A 107 -2.00 -21.00 0.34
C SER A 107 -2.79 -19.69 0.27
N ILE A 108 -2.83 -19.05 -0.89
CA ILE A 108 -3.57 -17.77 -1.05
C ILE A 108 -5.07 -17.94 -0.80
N TYR A 109 -5.61 -19.14 -1.03
CA TYR A 109 -6.99 -19.48 -0.66
C TYR A 109 -7.18 -19.53 0.84
N ASP A 110 -6.21 -20.06 1.59
CA ASP A 110 -6.27 -20.07 3.06
C ASP A 110 -6.08 -18.66 3.64
N VAL A 111 -5.21 -17.84 3.04
CA VAL A 111 -5.10 -16.41 3.38
C VAL A 111 -6.47 -15.73 3.23
N GLN A 112 -7.15 -15.96 2.10
CA GLN A 112 -8.50 -15.44 1.89
C GLN A 112 -9.48 -15.99 2.94
N ALA A 113 -9.47 -17.29 3.21
CA ALA A 113 -10.39 -17.93 4.15
C ALA A 113 -10.24 -17.36 5.57
N VAL A 114 -9.00 -17.11 6.02
CA VAL A 114 -8.73 -16.44 7.30
C VAL A 114 -9.31 -15.02 7.31
N LEU A 115 -9.04 -14.23 6.27
CA LEU A 115 -9.55 -12.86 6.19
C LEU A 115 -11.09 -12.81 6.16
N ASP A 116 -11.73 -13.71 5.39
CA ASP A 116 -13.18 -13.86 5.30
C ASP A 116 -13.80 -14.26 6.64
N ASP A 117 -13.19 -15.23 7.34
CA ASP A 117 -13.66 -15.72 8.63
C ASP A 117 -13.58 -14.64 9.72
N PHE A 118 -12.44 -13.96 9.85
CA PHE A 118 -12.27 -12.89 10.83
C PHE A 118 -13.15 -11.68 10.53
N HIS A 119 -13.28 -11.31 9.25
CA HIS A 119 -14.18 -10.25 8.82
C HIS A 119 -15.63 -10.61 9.16
N THR A 120 -16.09 -11.81 8.84
CA THR A 120 -17.46 -12.26 9.11
C THR A 120 -17.73 -12.37 10.62
N SER A 121 -16.75 -12.87 11.38
CA SER A 121 -16.90 -13.10 12.82
C SER A 121 -16.96 -11.79 13.61
N PHE A 122 -16.16 -10.78 13.23
CA PHE A 122 -15.94 -9.61 14.09
C PHE A 122 -16.27 -8.27 13.44
N GLY A 123 -16.37 -8.19 12.11
CA GLY A 123 -16.65 -6.95 11.39
C GLY A 123 -15.56 -5.88 11.57
N LYS A 124 -14.34 -6.28 11.94
CA LYS A 124 -13.20 -5.39 12.18
C LYS A 124 -12.29 -5.28 10.96
N LYS A 125 -11.50 -4.21 10.92
CA LYS A 125 -10.45 -4.04 9.90
C LYS A 125 -9.37 -5.10 10.07
N ALA A 126 -8.76 -5.49 8.96
CA ALA A 126 -7.61 -6.37 8.91
C ALA A 126 -6.37 -5.58 8.47
N ARG A 127 -5.21 -5.90 9.05
CA ARG A 127 -3.92 -5.42 8.56
C ARG A 127 -2.91 -6.54 8.53
N ILE A 128 -2.09 -6.55 7.49
CA ILE A 128 -0.84 -7.32 7.53
C ILE A 128 0.21 -6.41 8.13
N THR A 129 0.83 -6.83 9.22
CA THR A 129 1.65 -5.95 10.08
C THR A 129 3.15 -6.22 9.96
N GLU A 130 3.57 -7.43 9.61
CA GLU A 130 4.96 -7.88 9.74
C GLU A 130 5.35 -8.83 8.59
N TYR A 131 4.91 -8.55 7.36
CA TYR A 131 5.18 -9.45 6.24
C TYR A 131 6.70 -9.62 6.01
N ASP A 132 7.14 -10.87 6.06
CA ASP A 132 8.42 -11.35 5.56
C ASP A 132 8.33 -12.84 5.19
N THR A 133 9.42 -13.41 4.70
CA THR A 133 9.47 -14.82 4.31
C THR A 133 10.67 -15.51 4.93
N ASP A 134 10.55 -16.81 5.17
CA ASP A 134 11.64 -17.67 5.65
C ASP A 134 12.90 -17.54 4.78
N PRO A 135 14.10 -17.39 5.38
CA PRO A 135 15.36 -17.24 4.64
C PRO A 135 15.73 -18.45 3.77
N ALA A 136 15.14 -19.62 3.99
CA ALA A 136 15.34 -20.81 3.17
C ALA A 136 14.39 -20.87 1.95
N MET A 137 13.45 -19.94 1.82
CA MET A 137 12.55 -19.86 0.67
C MET A 137 13.33 -19.42 -0.58
N ASP A 138 13.09 -20.09 -1.72
CA ASP A 138 13.67 -19.68 -3.00
C ASP A 138 13.17 -18.28 -3.42
N ASP A 139 14.07 -17.43 -3.92
CA ASP A 139 13.75 -16.05 -4.29
C ASP A 139 12.63 -15.95 -5.34
N SER A 140 12.55 -16.91 -6.27
CA SER A 140 11.50 -16.90 -7.30
C SER A 140 10.14 -17.27 -6.70
N LEU A 141 10.14 -18.19 -5.73
CA LEU A 141 8.95 -18.51 -4.95
C LEU A 141 8.53 -17.33 -4.08
N ALA A 142 9.46 -16.68 -3.38
CA ALA A 142 9.18 -15.49 -2.57
C ALA A 142 8.58 -14.35 -3.42
N ALA A 143 9.12 -14.11 -4.61
CA ALA A 143 8.57 -13.11 -5.53
C ALA A 143 7.16 -13.47 -6.02
N THR A 144 6.94 -14.72 -6.41
CA THR A 144 5.63 -15.21 -6.85
C THR A 144 4.61 -15.13 -5.72
N TYR A 145 5.00 -15.51 -4.52
CA TYR A 145 4.14 -15.49 -3.34
C TYR A 145 3.80 -14.07 -2.91
N LEU A 146 4.79 -13.15 -2.89
CA LEU A 146 4.54 -11.73 -2.60
C LEU A 146 3.51 -11.15 -3.57
N ARG A 147 3.62 -11.44 -4.86
CA ARG A 147 2.67 -10.96 -5.87
C ARG A 147 1.24 -11.38 -5.52
N ASP A 148 1.04 -12.68 -5.30
CA ASP A 148 -0.29 -13.23 -5.11
C ASP A 148 -0.86 -12.84 -3.73
N PHE A 149 0.00 -12.80 -2.71
CA PHE A 149 -0.34 -12.38 -1.35
C PHE A 149 -0.77 -10.92 -1.30
N MET A 150 0.04 -10.00 -1.84
CA MET A 150 -0.33 -8.58 -1.88
C MET A 150 -1.59 -8.35 -2.69
N THR A 151 -1.77 -9.07 -3.81
CA THR A 151 -2.99 -8.96 -4.64
C THR A 151 -4.23 -9.39 -3.85
N MET A 152 -4.17 -10.52 -3.15
CA MET A 152 -5.27 -11.00 -2.31
C MET A 152 -5.60 -9.98 -1.21
N VAL A 153 -4.58 -9.57 -0.45
CA VAL A 153 -4.70 -8.63 0.67
C VAL A 153 -5.26 -7.29 0.19
N PHE A 154 -4.75 -6.74 -0.92
CA PHE A 154 -5.22 -5.50 -1.53
C PHE A 154 -6.68 -5.60 -2.02
N SER A 155 -7.10 -6.77 -2.50
CA SER A 155 -8.46 -7.00 -3.02
C SER A 155 -9.51 -7.23 -1.93
N HIS A 156 -9.10 -7.63 -0.73
CA HIS A 156 -10.03 -8.02 0.32
C HIS A 156 -10.62 -6.78 1.04
N PRO A 157 -11.96 -6.67 1.18
CA PRO A 157 -12.61 -5.43 1.64
C PRO A 157 -12.36 -5.06 3.11
N SER A 158 -11.94 -6.01 3.96
CA SER A 158 -11.58 -5.69 5.35
C SER A 158 -10.18 -5.12 5.50
N THR A 159 -9.31 -5.28 4.50
CA THR A 159 -7.91 -4.88 4.60
C THR A 159 -7.75 -3.37 4.56
N ASP A 160 -7.02 -2.83 5.54
CA ASP A 160 -6.74 -1.39 5.68
C ASP A 160 -5.24 -1.08 5.60
N GLY A 161 -4.36 -2.09 5.49
CA GLY A 161 -2.92 -1.89 5.44
C GLY A 161 -2.11 -3.16 5.23
N PHE A 162 -0.90 -2.96 4.71
CA PHE A 162 0.12 -3.98 4.51
C PHE A 162 1.48 -3.38 4.88
N LEU A 163 2.16 -3.98 5.84
CA LEU A 163 3.47 -3.57 6.34
C LEU A 163 4.44 -4.76 6.24
N MET A 164 5.65 -4.48 5.73
CA MET A 164 6.75 -5.44 5.70
C MET A 164 7.61 -5.29 6.94
N TRP A 165 8.10 -6.40 7.49
CA TRP A 165 8.94 -6.39 8.70
C TRP A 165 10.40 -6.02 8.42
N GLY A 166 10.60 -4.83 7.86
CA GLY A 166 11.88 -4.38 7.30
C GLY A 166 11.97 -4.66 5.80
N PHE A 167 12.80 -3.88 5.11
CA PHE A 167 12.93 -3.94 3.65
C PHE A 167 14.35 -4.31 3.16
N TRP A 168 15.35 -4.29 4.05
CA TRP A 168 16.75 -4.53 3.73
C TRP A 168 17.39 -5.52 4.69
N ASP A 169 18.10 -6.52 4.16
CA ASP A 169 18.71 -7.60 4.95
C ASP A 169 19.67 -7.11 6.02
N GLY A 170 20.38 -6.01 5.78
CA GLY A 170 21.35 -5.47 6.74
C GLY A 170 20.74 -4.96 8.05
N ALA A 171 19.41 -4.84 8.12
CA ALA A 171 18.66 -4.44 9.30
C ALA A 171 17.37 -5.26 9.48
N HIS A 172 17.44 -6.57 9.23
CA HIS A 172 16.32 -7.51 9.39
C HIS A 172 16.60 -8.54 10.49
N TRP A 173 15.61 -8.89 11.31
CA TRP A 173 15.75 -9.84 12.42
C TRP A 173 16.23 -11.25 11.98
N HIS A 174 15.85 -11.69 10.77
CA HIS A 174 16.31 -12.93 10.14
C HIS A 174 17.38 -12.76 9.06
N ASN A 175 17.95 -11.55 8.87
CA ASN A 175 18.83 -11.23 7.74
C ASN A 175 18.22 -11.57 6.35
N ASN A 176 16.88 -11.52 6.24
CA ASN A 176 16.13 -11.81 5.02
C ASN A 176 14.89 -10.92 4.93
N ALA A 177 15.09 -9.65 4.63
CA ALA A 177 14.00 -8.73 4.30
C ALA A 177 13.48 -8.97 2.87
N PRO A 178 12.23 -8.57 2.54
CA PRO A 178 11.64 -8.89 1.25
C PRO A 178 12.28 -8.20 0.04
N LEU A 179 12.84 -6.98 0.19
CA LEU A 179 13.14 -6.13 -0.98
C LEU A 179 14.62 -6.11 -1.37
N PHE A 180 15.54 -5.98 -0.43
CA PHE A 180 16.96 -5.75 -0.73
C PHE A 180 17.89 -6.71 0.00
N ASN A 181 18.85 -7.24 -0.75
CA ASN A 181 19.99 -7.96 -0.21
C ASN A 181 20.88 -7.06 0.66
N GLN A 182 21.77 -7.66 1.44
CA GLN A 182 22.68 -6.93 2.33
C GLN A 182 23.53 -5.89 1.58
N ASP A 183 23.90 -6.17 0.33
CA ASP A 183 24.70 -5.30 -0.54
C ASP A 183 23.87 -4.25 -1.32
N TRP A 184 22.60 -4.08 -0.97
CA TRP A 184 21.62 -3.20 -1.63
C TRP A 184 21.20 -3.64 -3.03
N SER A 185 21.59 -4.83 -3.49
CA SER A 185 21.00 -5.38 -4.71
C SER A 185 19.53 -5.72 -4.49
N LEU A 186 18.69 -5.38 -5.48
CA LEU A 186 17.25 -5.62 -5.45
C LEU A 186 16.97 -7.13 -5.58
N LYS A 187 16.16 -7.68 -4.68
CA LYS A 187 15.68 -9.07 -4.75
C LYS A 187 14.58 -9.20 -5.82
N PRO A 188 14.31 -10.42 -6.33
CA PRO A 188 13.17 -10.66 -7.21
C PRO A 188 11.83 -10.22 -6.60
N ALA A 189 11.60 -10.47 -5.30
CA ALA A 189 10.43 -9.97 -4.58
C ALA A 189 10.41 -8.43 -4.51
N GLY A 190 11.57 -7.80 -4.37
CA GLY A 190 11.74 -6.36 -4.52
C GLY A 190 11.22 -5.82 -5.85
N GLN A 191 11.58 -6.47 -6.97
CA GLN A 191 11.08 -6.10 -8.30
C GLN A 191 9.56 -6.28 -8.40
N THR A 192 9.02 -7.40 -7.90
CA THR A 192 7.56 -7.64 -7.84
C THR A 192 6.83 -6.53 -7.09
N PHE A 193 7.33 -6.11 -5.93
CA PHE A 193 6.73 -5.00 -5.17
C PHE A 193 6.71 -3.71 -5.99
N LEU A 194 7.82 -3.38 -6.66
CA LEU A 194 7.90 -2.18 -7.49
C LEU A 194 6.92 -2.22 -8.66
N ASP A 195 6.79 -3.38 -9.30
CA ASP A 195 5.85 -3.56 -10.42
C ASP A 195 4.40 -3.42 -9.96
N LEU A 196 4.02 -4.07 -8.86
CA LEU A 196 2.67 -3.92 -8.31
C LEU A 196 2.39 -2.48 -7.90
N VAL A 197 3.24 -1.87 -7.06
CA VAL A 197 2.92 -0.58 -6.43
C VAL A 197 3.11 0.61 -7.38
N PHE A 198 4.16 0.62 -8.19
CA PHE A 198 4.50 1.80 -9.01
C PHE A 198 4.15 1.66 -10.49
N ASN A 199 3.80 0.46 -10.97
CA ASN A 199 3.46 0.23 -12.38
C ASN A 199 2.03 -0.27 -12.57
N GLU A 200 1.55 -1.25 -11.80
CA GLU A 200 0.22 -1.84 -11.98
C GLU A 200 -0.87 -1.13 -11.17
N TRP A 201 -0.66 -0.92 -9.87
CA TRP A 201 -1.58 -0.27 -8.95
C TRP A 201 -1.37 1.24 -8.87
N TRP A 202 -0.89 1.81 -9.97
CA TRP A 202 -0.61 3.23 -10.09
C TRP A 202 -1.49 3.86 -11.14
N THR A 203 -2.51 4.62 -10.72
CA THR A 203 -3.40 5.29 -11.67
C THR A 203 -2.72 6.54 -12.24
N ASN A 204 -2.49 6.51 -13.54
CA ASN A 204 -2.06 7.66 -14.31
C ASN A 204 -2.76 7.63 -15.67
N GLU A 205 -3.85 8.39 -15.77
CA GLU A 205 -4.78 8.33 -16.88
C GLU A 205 -4.94 9.72 -17.49
N ASN A 206 -5.09 9.75 -18.81
CA ASN A 206 -5.34 10.95 -19.59
C ASN A 206 -6.51 10.69 -20.54
N GLY A 207 -7.20 11.76 -20.91
CA GLY A 207 -8.19 11.69 -21.97
C GLY A 207 -8.77 13.04 -22.25
N ILE A 208 -9.78 13.05 -23.11
CA ILE A 208 -10.38 14.29 -23.58
C ILE A 208 -11.86 14.24 -23.31
N THR A 209 -12.39 15.37 -22.87
CA THR A 209 -13.80 15.53 -22.62
C THR A 209 -14.61 15.32 -23.91
N ASN A 210 -15.73 14.64 -23.79
CA ASN A 210 -16.71 14.54 -24.87
C ASN A 210 -17.38 15.91 -25.15
N ALA A 211 -18.32 15.95 -26.10
CA ALA A 211 -19.06 17.16 -26.48
C ALA A 211 -19.84 17.81 -25.32
N ASN A 212 -20.08 17.09 -24.21
CA ASN A 212 -20.72 17.59 -23.00
C ASN A 212 -19.71 18.00 -21.91
N GLY A 213 -18.40 18.06 -22.21
CA GLY A 213 -17.38 18.41 -21.23
C GLY A 213 -17.05 17.30 -20.22
N LYS A 214 -17.40 16.03 -20.50
CA LYS A 214 -17.22 14.92 -19.56
C LYS A 214 -16.13 13.95 -19.99
N TRP A 215 -15.34 13.49 -19.02
CA TRP A 215 -14.40 12.37 -19.14
C TRP A 215 -14.44 11.57 -17.83
N SER A 216 -14.22 10.26 -17.92
CA SER A 216 -14.25 9.34 -16.78
C SER A 216 -13.17 8.28 -16.94
N THR A 217 -12.61 7.85 -15.81
CA THR A 217 -11.64 6.76 -15.72
C THR A 217 -11.76 6.08 -14.36
N ASP A 218 -11.28 4.86 -14.26
CA ASP A 218 -11.13 4.15 -12.99
C ASP A 218 -9.79 4.51 -12.35
N GLY A 219 -9.75 4.55 -11.01
CA GLY A 219 -8.54 4.81 -10.26
C GLY A 219 -8.48 4.06 -8.94
N PHE A 220 -7.27 3.70 -8.51
CA PHE A 220 -7.05 3.15 -7.18
C PHE A 220 -7.24 4.24 -6.12
N LYS A 221 -7.61 3.87 -4.89
CA LYS A 221 -7.74 4.84 -3.79
C LYS A 221 -6.43 5.59 -3.60
N GLY A 222 -6.48 6.91 -3.47
CA GLY A 222 -5.27 7.70 -3.36
C GLY A 222 -5.45 9.19 -3.61
N ARG A 223 -4.35 9.92 -3.48
CA ARG A 223 -4.29 11.36 -3.75
C ARG A 223 -3.79 11.60 -5.17
N TYR A 224 -4.56 12.36 -5.94
CA TYR A 224 -4.29 12.61 -7.35
C TYR A 224 -4.10 14.09 -7.64
N LYS A 225 -3.10 14.39 -8.46
CA LYS A 225 -2.98 15.68 -9.14
C LYS A 225 -3.78 15.60 -10.44
N VAL A 226 -4.77 16.47 -10.59
CA VAL A 226 -5.58 16.58 -11.81
C VAL A 226 -5.11 17.79 -12.59
N ILE A 227 -4.79 17.62 -13.87
CA ILE A 227 -4.38 18.70 -14.77
C ILE A 227 -5.42 18.78 -15.89
N VAL A 228 -5.98 19.96 -16.09
CA VAL A 228 -6.99 20.23 -17.12
C VAL A 228 -6.43 21.29 -18.06
N ASP A 229 -6.26 20.95 -19.34
CA ASP A 229 -5.97 21.92 -20.40
C ASP A 229 -7.31 22.51 -20.89
N CYS A 230 -7.47 23.82 -20.74
CA CYS A 230 -8.64 24.58 -21.17
C CYS A 230 -8.41 25.34 -22.48
N GLY A 231 -7.33 25.03 -23.21
CA GLY A 231 -7.01 25.64 -24.50
C GLY A 231 -6.25 26.96 -24.36
N ASN A 232 -5.64 27.41 -25.45
CA ASN A 232 -4.85 28.65 -25.53
C ASN A 232 -3.73 28.76 -24.47
N GLY A 233 -3.23 27.63 -23.97
CA GLY A 233 -2.20 27.57 -22.93
C GLY A 233 -2.72 27.80 -21.50
N ASN A 234 -4.04 27.85 -21.29
CA ASN A 234 -4.64 27.89 -19.96
C ASN A 234 -4.69 26.46 -19.37
N ILE A 235 -3.88 26.23 -18.32
CA ILE A 235 -3.77 24.94 -17.65
C ILE A 235 -4.19 25.11 -16.19
N LEU A 236 -5.20 24.35 -15.78
CA LEU A 236 -5.64 24.29 -14.39
C LEU A 236 -5.05 23.05 -13.73
N THR A 237 -4.54 23.21 -12.50
CA THR A 237 -4.05 22.10 -11.68
C THR A 237 -4.83 22.07 -10.38
N ASP A 238 -5.26 20.88 -9.97
CA ASP A 238 -5.96 20.64 -8.72
C ASP A 238 -5.50 19.34 -8.06
N THR A 239 -5.86 19.14 -6.80
CA THR A 239 -5.60 17.89 -6.08
C THR A 239 -6.90 17.31 -5.55
N ILE A 240 -7.14 16.04 -5.82
CA ILE A 240 -8.30 15.30 -5.31
C ILE A 240 -7.85 14.13 -4.43
N GLN A 241 -8.71 13.71 -3.51
CA GLN A 241 -8.55 12.48 -2.74
C GLN A 241 -9.65 11.51 -3.17
N LEU A 242 -9.26 10.42 -3.84
CA LEU A 242 -10.17 9.36 -4.28
C LEU A 242 -10.26 8.31 -3.17
N THR A 243 -11.37 8.28 -2.45
CA THR A 243 -11.69 7.24 -1.44
C THR A 243 -12.87 6.36 -1.86
N GLU A 244 -13.72 6.90 -2.73
CA GLU A 244 -14.93 6.31 -3.30
C GLU A 244 -15.21 6.98 -4.66
N ASP A 245 -16.20 6.49 -5.39
CA ASP A 245 -16.62 7.08 -6.66
C ASP A 245 -16.95 8.57 -6.50
N MET A 246 -16.32 9.41 -7.31
CA MET A 246 -16.49 10.87 -7.22
C MET A 246 -16.63 11.53 -8.58
N THR A 247 -17.26 12.70 -8.59
CA THR A 247 -17.28 13.62 -9.75
C THR A 247 -16.47 14.86 -9.41
N PHE A 248 -15.42 15.12 -10.18
CA PHE A 248 -14.64 16.35 -10.12
C PHE A 248 -15.09 17.30 -11.23
N VAL A 249 -15.38 18.56 -10.90
CA VAL A 249 -15.82 19.57 -11.87
C VAL A 249 -14.86 20.75 -11.86
N LYS A 250 -14.40 21.13 -13.06
CA LYS A 250 -13.62 22.35 -13.28
C LYS A 250 -14.20 23.13 -14.46
N SER A 251 -14.19 24.46 -14.35
CA SER A 251 -14.63 25.36 -15.42
C SER A 251 -13.41 26.02 -16.06
N GLY A 252 -13.28 25.87 -17.38
CA GLY A 252 -12.34 26.62 -18.21
C GLY A 252 -13.06 27.72 -18.98
N ASP A 253 -12.32 28.73 -19.42
CA ASP A 253 -12.89 29.88 -20.13
C ASP A 253 -13.29 29.56 -21.59
N GLU A 254 -12.75 28.49 -22.19
CA GLU A 254 -13.07 28.05 -23.57
C GLU A 254 -13.09 26.52 -23.75
N LEU A 255 -13.79 26.05 -24.78
CA LEU A 255 -13.86 24.64 -25.19
C LEU A 255 -12.63 24.25 -26.03
N VAL A 256 -11.88 23.22 -25.63
CA VAL A 256 -10.72 22.71 -26.38
C VAL A 256 -11.15 21.66 -27.39
N LYS A 257 -10.53 21.67 -28.58
CA LYS A 257 -10.71 20.61 -29.58
C LYS A 257 -10.07 19.30 -29.14
N THR A 258 -10.83 18.22 -29.31
CA THR A 258 -10.40 16.82 -29.23
C THR A 258 -9.28 16.52 -30.22
N SER A 259 -8.06 16.29 -29.74
CA SER A 259 -7.09 15.46 -30.45
C SER A 259 -7.45 13.98 -30.28
N GLU A 260 -6.93 13.07 -31.10
CA GLU A 260 -7.27 11.65 -31.00
C GLU A 260 -6.67 10.96 -29.77
N ASN A 261 -7.18 9.76 -29.46
CA ASN A 261 -6.93 9.01 -28.23
C ASN A 261 -5.54 8.35 -28.23
N LEU A 262 -4.66 8.84 -27.36
CA LEU A 262 -3.52 8.09 -26.83
C LEU A 262 -3.86 7.68 -25.40
N HIS A 263 -4.04 6.39 -25.14
CA HIS A 263 -4.31 5.90 -23.79
C HIS A 263 -3.01 5.74 -23.00
N ALA A 264 -2.96 6.24 -21.76
CA ALA A 264 -1.75 6.14 -20.94
C ALA A 264 -1.25 4.70 -20.75
N ARG A 265 -2.15 3.72 -20.68
CA ARG A 265 -1.79 2.30 -20.51
C ARG A 265 -0.99 1.72 -21.68
N GLU A 266 -1.10 2.30 -22.88
CA GLU A 266 -0.36 1.84 -24.05
C GLU A 266 1.10 2.29 -24.05
N ILE A 267 1.45 3.26 -23.19
CA ILE A 267 2.82 3.74 -23.04
C ILE A 267 3.40 3.19 -21.74
N SER A 268 4.62 2.66 -21.74
CA SER A 268 5.29 2.23 -20.51
C SER A 268 6.56 3.03 -20.26
N LEU A 269 6.80 3.34 -18.98
CA LEU A 269 8.04 3.93 -18.50
C LEU A 269 8.78 2.86 -17.71
N PHE A 270 10.02 2.54 -18.07
CA PHE A 270 10.78 1.53 -17.36
C PHE A 270 12.30 1.74 -17.47
N PRO A 271 13.08 1.37 -16.44
CA PRO A 271 12.60 1.02 -15.11
C PRO A 271 11.92 2.23 -14.45
N ASN A 272 10.96 2.01 -13.56
CA ASN A 272 10.38 3.04 -12.72
C ASN A 272 10.14 2.41 -11.34
N PRO A 273 10.89 2.80 -10.29
CA PRO A 273 11.87 3.89 -10.24
C PRO A 273 13.12 3.69 -11.12
N ALA A 274 13.79 4.78 -11.50
CA ALA A 274 14.84 4.83 -12.52
C ALA A 274 16.08 5.60 -12.04
N SER A 275 17.30 5.11 -12.30
CA SER A 275 18.53 5.83 -11.87
C SER A 275 19.27 6.55 -12.99
N HIS A 276 19.40 5.92 -14.16
CA HIS A 276 20.30 6.42 -15.21
C HIS A 276 19.58 6.77 -16.49
N THR A 277 18.68 5.89 -16.91
CA THR A 277 17.99 5.92 -18.18
C THR A 277 16.53 5.57 -17.94
N LEU A 278 15.62 6.30 -18.58
CA LEU A 278 14.20 5.99 -18.60
C LEU A 278 13.82 5.57 -20.03
N ASN A 279 13.46 4.30 -20.21
CA ASN A 279 12.93 3.82 -21.49
C ASN A 279 11.44 4.14 -21.58
N ILE A 280 10.99 4.40 -22.79
CA ILE A 280 9.60 4.71 -23.11
C ILE A 280 9.20 3.81 -24.26
N THR A 281 8.25 2.90 -24.03
CA THR A 281 7.60 2.14 -25.11
C THR A 281 6.32 2.85 -25.48
N SER A 282 6.06 2.99 -26.78
CA SER A 282 4.83 3.58 -27.32
C SER A 282 4.44 2.85 -28.60
N PRO A 283 3.15 2.55 -28.84
CA PRO A 283 2.69 2.00 -30.12
C PRO A 283 2.74 3.01 -31.26
N TYR A 284 2.87 4.31 -30.96
CA TYR A 284 2.94 5.40 -31.93
C TYR A 284 4.30 6.13 -31.88
N PRO A 285 4.79 6.68 -33.02
CA PRO A 285 6.02 7.45 -33.06
C PRO A 285 6.00 8.63 -32.08
N ILE A 286 7.02 8.71 -31.23
CA ILE A 286 7.23 9.82 -30.29
C ILE A 286 7.74 11.04 -31.07
N THR A 287 7.13 12.19 -30.84
CA THR A 287 7.49 13.47 -31.46
C THR A 287 8.18 14.41 -30.49
N SER A 288 7.90 14.29 -29.18
CA SER A 288 8.52 15.09 -28.13
C SER A 288 8.36 14.41 -26.78
N VAL A 289 9.36 14.57 -25.92
CA VAL A 289 9.36 14.12 -24.54
C VAL A 289 9.88 15.24 -23.65
N ARG A 290 9.06 15.71 -22.71
CA ARG A 290 9.36 16.83 -21.81
C ARG A 290 9.24 16.37 -20.36
N VAL A 291 10.26 16.59 -19.55
CA VAL A 291 10.28 16.22 -18.13
C VAL A 291 10.14 17.45 -17.27
N PHE A 292 9.23 17.40 -16.31
CA PHE A 292 8.92 18.44 -15.34
C PHE A 292 9.25 17.96 -13.93
N ASN A 293 9.84 18.83 -13.12
CA ASN A 293 10.05 18.55 -11.70
C ASN A 293 8.74 18.68 -10.88
N SER A 294 8.80 18.39 -9.58
CA SER A 294 7.65 18.48 -8.67
C SER A 294 7.01 19.88 -8.57
N ARG A 295 7.72 20.94 -9.00
CA ARG A 295 7.23 22.32 -9.08
C ARG A 295 6.64 22.68 -10.44
N GLY A 296 6.55 21.71 -11.37
CA GLY A 296 6.06 21.93 -12.73
C GLY A 296 7.07 22.61 -13.66
N GLN A 297 8.35 22.73 -13.26
CA GLN A 297 9.38 23.36 -14.10
C GLN A 297 9.95 22.34 -15.08
N LEU A 298 10.06 22.71 -16.35
CA LEU A 298 10.71 21.89 -17.38
C LEU A 298 12.21 21.74 -17.07
N VAL A 299 12.69 20.50 -16.98
CA VAL A 299 14.08 20.16 -16.65
C VAL A 299 14.80 19.35 -17.72
N LEU A 300 14.07 18.68 -18.62
CA LEU A 300 14.64 17.94 -19.75
C LEU A 300 13.67 17.93 -20.92
N GLU A 301 14.18 18.08 -22.15
CA GLU A 301 13.40 17.95 -23.38
C GLU A 301 14.21 17.20 -24.44
N ARG A 302 13.56 16.23 -25.10
CA ARG A 302 14.11 15.38 -26.16
C ARG A 302 13.05 15.07 -27.21
N GLY A 303 13.49 14.76 -28.43
CA GLY A 303 12.61 14.28 -29.50
C GLY A 303 12.43 12.76 -29.54
N GLU A 304 13.16 12.02 -28.71
CA GLU A 304 13.23 10.56 -28.76
C GLU A 304 13.50 9.95 -27.37
N ALA A 305 13.24 8.65 -27.26
CA ALA A 305 13.59 7.80 -26.12
C ALA A 305 14.75 6.86 -26.52
N PRO A 306 15.55 6.35 -25.56
CA PRO A 306 15.41 6.51 -24.12
C PRO A 306 15.95 7.84 -23.58
N LEU A 307 15.43 8.29 -22.44
CA LEU A 307 15.84 9.54 -21.80
C LEU A 307 17.06 9.34 -20.88
N PRO A 308 18.15 10.12 -21.04
CA PRO A 308 19.24 10.14 -20.09
C PRO A 308 18.87 11.01 -18.88
N ILE A 309 18.53 10.38 -17.77
CA ILE A 309 18.04 11.04 -16.55
C ILE A 309 19.09 11.14 -15.45
N ARG A 310 20.32 10.64 -15.66
CA ARG A 310 21.42 10.65 -14.68
C ARG A 310 21.68 12.03 -14.04
N ALA A 311 21.51 13.11 -14.79
CA ALA A 311 21.75 14.47 -14.31
C ALA A 311 20.60 15.06 -13.46
N LEU A 312 19.44 14.41 -13.42
CA LEU A 312 18.31 14.84 -12.62
C LEU A 312 18.57 14.49 -11.15
N PRO A 313 18.35 15.41 -10.20
CA PRO A 313 18.37 15.09 -8.77
C PRO A 313 17.35 14.00 -8.42
N PRO A 314 17.57 13.23 -7.33
CA PRO A 314 16.56 12.31 -6.80
C PRO A 314 15.22 13.00 -6.58
N GLY A 315 14.13 12.32 -6.92
CA GLY A 315 12.78 12.85 -6.70
C GLY A 315 11.75 12.36 -7.71
N ARG A 316 10.52 12.84 -7.57
CA ARG A 316 9.40 12.55 -8.47
C ARG A 316 9.33 13.57 -9.61
N TYR A 317 9.17 13.07 -10.82
CA TYR A 317 9.07 13.85 -12.04
C TYR A 317 7.81 13.47 -12.83
N THR A 318 7.26 14.43 -13.56
CA THR A 318 6.21 14.19 -14.56
C THR A 318 6.86 14.29 -15.94
N VAL A 319 6.71 13.28 -16.79
CA VAL A 319 7.13 13.29 -18.20
C VAL A 319 5.90 13.41 -19.10
N GLU A 320 5.88 14.44 -19.94
CA GLU A 320 4.94 14.56 -21.05
C GLU A 320 5.54 13.90 -22.29
N ILE A 321 4.82 12.92 -22.83
CA ILE A 321 5.17 12.23 -24.07
C ILE A 321 4.14 12.62 -25.12
N ARG A 322 4.60 13.24 -26.19
CA ARG A 322 3.82 13.54 -27.37
C ARG A 322 4.13 12.53 -28.45
N THR A 323 3.09 12.02 -29.09
CA THR A 323 3.18 11.12 -30.24
C THR A 323 2.47 11.75 -31.43
N THR A 324 2.47 11.06 -32.57
CA THR A 324 1.65 11.46 -33.72
C THR A 324 0.14 11.32 -33.49
N HIS A 325 -0.29 10.67 -32.41
CA HIS A 325 -1.70 10.36 -32.12
C HIS A 325 -2.20 10.99 -30.81
N GLY A 326 -1.40 11.80 -30.12
CA GLY A 326 -1.82 12.50 -28.91
C GLY A 326 -0.68 12.81 -27.96
N GLN A 327 -1.03 13.17 -26.73
CA GLN A 327 -0.07 13.38 -25.65
C GLN A 327 -0.52 12.66 -24.38
N VAL A 328 0.43 12.16 -23.61
CA VAL A 328 0.22 11.57 -22.28
C VAL A 328 1.17 12.21 -21.28
N LEU A 329 0.71 12.38 -20.05
CA LEU A 329 1.58 12.64 -18.90
C LEU A 329 1.79 11.34 -18.15
N LYS A 330 3.03 11.01 -17.84
CA LYS A 330 3.40 9.91 -16.94
C LYS A 330 4.27 10.42 -15.81
N ASP A 331 4.30 9.72 -14.70
CA ASP A 331 5.21 10.03 -13.59
C ASP A 331 6.29 8.96 -13.49
N PHE A 332 7.50 9.36 -13.08
CA PHE A 332 8.53 8.42 -12.67
C PHE A 332 9.28 8.95 -11.45
N VAL A 333 9.91 8.02 -10.72
CA VAL A 333 10.77 8.33 -9.58
C VAL A 333 12.23 8.18 -10.02
N LYS A 334 13.02 9.25 -9.89
CA LYS A 334 14.48 9.24 -10.08
C LYS A 334 15.13 8.79 -8.77
N MET A 335 15.86 7.67 -8.81
CA MET A 335 16.75 7.21 -7.73
C MET A 335 18.18 7.69 -8.02
N ASP A 336 18.92 8.12 -6.99
CA ASP A 336 20.35 8.52 -7.00
C ASP A 336 20.81 9.45 -8.13
#